data_AF-A0A817U8M1-F1
#
_entry.id   AF-A0A817U8M1-F1
#
_cell.length_a   1.000
_cell.length_b   1.000
_cell.length_c   1.000
_cell.angle_alpha   90.00
_cell.angle_beta   90.00
_cell.angle_gamma   90.00
#
_symmetry.space_group_name_H-M   'P 1'
#
loop_
_entity.id
_entity.type
_entity.pdbx_description
1 polymer ?
#
loop_
_entity_poly.entity_id
_entity_poly.type
_entity_poly.pdbx_seq_one_letter_code
_entity_poly.pdbx_strand_id
1 'polypeptide(L)'
;MGLGIFVQDIETDEVDAEAIANKIRIAVMSAPPFYEYIAKQAIDKSELNVINNNIRLLARFDFLFELYKKENNKYLKSKGKIKRDKTSSITNAIKFVNVEFTNKQQTIWLAISCIDAFFSWTEHLFIHLAIVGQYLSNGNKVTTLMLEDWQTKFKAGIPDTSKDLHSYFNELIAIRQQVRNFIAHGAYGKDGAAFYFHSNTGAVPVKMDYKKGKKKFSLELDLTFNYEDAIKLIQDFINTLENGSLELPMLYTQKYALPTVLSFASNGFYQTAMIDKNSFEACADYISKLFDDAGNMDW
;
A
#
# COMPACT_ATOMS: atom_id res chain seq x y z
N MET A 1 25.79 -6.21 -7.07
CA MET A 1 26.75 -7.29 -7.40
C MET A 1 28.09 -6.66 -7.70
N GLY A 2 29.16 -7.13 -7.07
CA GLY A 2 30.54 -6.71 -7.40
C GLY A 2 31.12 -7.64 -8.45
N LEU A 3 31.92 -7.10 -9.38
CA LEU A 3 32.73 -7.89 -10.31
C LEU A 3 34.10 -8.13 -9.64
N GLY A 4 34.45 -9.39 -9.39
CA GLY A 4 35.78 -9.79 -8.94
C GLY A 4 36.57 -10.39 -10.10
N ILE A 5 37.81 -9.94 -10.30
CA ILE A 5 38.75 -10.57 -11.23
C ILE A 5 39.80 -11.29 -10.39
N PHE A 6 39.92 -12.59 -10.59
CA PHE A 6 40.92 -13.40 -9.91
C PHE A 6 42.26 -13.29 -10.65
N VAL A 7 43.31 -13.00 -9.91
CA VAL A 7 44.70 -12.94 -10.39
C VAL A 7 45.53 -14.07 -9.79
N GLN A 8 46.61 -14.48 -10.48
CA GLN A 8 47.51 -15.53 -9.99
C GLN A 8 48.61 -14.96 -9.10
N ASP A 9 49.18 -13.81 -9.47
CA ASP A 9 50.16 -13.08 -8.68
C ASP A 9 49.74 -11.61 -8.55
N ILE A 10 49.50 -11.17 -7.32
CA ILE A 10 48.96 -9.83 -7.05
C ILE A 10 49.97 -8.73 -7.39
N GLU A 11 51.27 -9.00 -7.26
CA GLU A 11 52.30 -7.98 -7.48
C GLU A 11 52.51 -7.68 -8.97
N THR A 12 52.20 -8.65 -9.85
CA THR A 12 52.35 -8.50 -11.30
C THR A 12 51.04 -8.22 -12.02
N ASP A 13 49.93 -8.79 -11.55
CA ASP A 13 48.69 -8.85 -12.32
C ASP A 13 47.64 -7.82 -11.90
N GLU A 14 47.82 -7.13 -10.76
CA GLU A 14 46.81 -6.21 -10.20
C GLU A 14 46.47 -5.06 -11.17
N VAL A 15 47.49 -4.48 -11.81
CA VAL A 15 47.31 -3.37 -12.77
C VAL A 15 46.49 -3.82 -14.00
N ASP A 16 46.80 -5.00 -14.52
CA ASP A 16 46.09 -5.56 -15.67
C ASP A 16 44.67 -5.97 -15.31
N ALA A 17 44.47 -6.56 -14.13
CA ALA A 17 43.15 -6.90 -13.61
C ALA A 17 42.29 -5.65 -13.40
N GLU A 18 42.84 -4.57 -12.85
CA GLU A 18 42.13 -3.29 -12.72
C GLU A 18 41.73 -2.74 -14.09
N ALA A 19 42.64 -2.79 -15.08
CA ALA A 19 42.36 -2.35 -16.44
C ALA A 19 41.24 -3.17 -17.09
N ILE A 20 41.23 -4.49 -16.92
CA ILE A 20 40.16 -5.38 -17.42
C ILE A 20 38.84 -5.07 -16.72
N ALA A 21 38.83 -4.93 -15.39
CA ALA A 21 37.63 -4.62 -14.62
C ALA A 21 37.01 -3.29 -15.06
N ASN A 22 37.85 -2.28 -15.29
CA ASN A 22 37.41 -0.97 -15.79
C ASN A 22 36.84 -1.06 -17.20
N LYS A 23 37.48 -1.81 -18.11
CA LYS A 23 36.95 -2.05 -19.47
C LYS A 23 35.59 -2.76 -19.44
N ILE A 24 35.44 -3.80 -18.62
CA ILE A 24 34.16 -4.50 -18.45
C ILE A 24 33.10 -3.55 -17.89
N ARG A 25 33.44 -2.73 -16.88
CA ARG A 25 32.53 -1.76 -16.29
C ARG A 25 32.03 -0.74 -17.31
N ILE A 26 32.93 -0.18 -18.12
CA ILE A 26 32.57 0.77 -19.19
C ILE A 26 31.67 0.10 -20.24
N ALA A 27 31.99 -1.14 -20.62
CA ALA A 27 31.16 -1.90 -21.54
C ALA A 27 29.75 -2.15 -20.99
N VAL A 28 29.64 -2.55 -19.72
CA VAL A 28 28.35 -2.72 -19.03
C VAL A 28 27.58 -1.41 -18.95
N MET A 29 28.24 -0.28 -18.69
CA MET A 29 27.61 1.05 -18.69
C MET A 29 27.12 1.49 -20.07
N SER A 30 27.61 0.87 -21.15
CA SER A 30 27.17 1.13 -22.53
C SER A 30 26.01 0.24 -22.96
N ALA A 31 25.68 -0.79 -22.19
CA ALA A 31 24.59 -1.72 -22.47
C ALA A 31 23.14 -1.19 -22.24
N PRO A 32 22.86 -0.18 -21.38
CA PRO A 32 21.49 0.23 -21.09
C PRO A 32 20.63 0.56 -22.32
N PRO A 33 21.11 1.31 -23.34
CA PRO A 33 20.28 1.59 -24.52
C PRO A 33 19.83 0.34 -25.28
N PHE A 34 20.67 -0.70 -25.32
CA PHE A 34 20.31 -1.98 -25.93
C PHE A 34 19.24 -2.71 -25.12
N TYR A 35 19.39 -2.75 -23.79
CA TYR A 35 18.38 -3.35 -22.92
C TYR A 35 17.07 -2.56 -22.89
N GLU A 36 17.11 -1.22 -22.99
CA GLU A 36 15.94 -0.37 -23.15
C GLU A 36 15.19 -0.69 -24.45
N TYR A 37 15.92 -0.89 -25.55
CA TYR A 37 15.33 -1.30 -26.82
C TYR A 37 14.65 -2.68 -26.72
N ILE A 38 15.30 -3.66 -26.09
CA ILE A 38 14.70 -4.98 -25.86
C ILE A 38 13.48 -4.88 -24.95
N ALA A 39 13.56 -4.13 -23.86
CA ALA A 39 12.47 -3.93 -22.92
C ALA A 39 11.26 -3.28 -23.62
N LYS A 40 11.49 -2.29 -24.48
CA LYS A 40 10.44 -1.67 -25.28
C LYS A 40 9.77 -2.68 -26.21
N GLN A 41 10.53 -3.51 -26.90
CA GLN A 41 9.95 -4.57 -27.73
C GLN A 41 9.11 -5.57 -26.92
N ALA A 42 9.59 -5.98 -25.74
CA ALA A 42 8.85 -6.89 -24.87
C ALA A 42 7.52 -6.26 -24.40
N ILE A 43 7.52 -4.96 -24.08
CA ILE A 43 6.29 -4.22 -23.74
C ILE A 43 5.34 -4.18 -24.93
N ASP A 44 5.82 -3.84 -26.12
CA ASP A 44 5.01 -3.75 -27.34
C ASP A 44 4.39 -5.11 -27.72
N LYS A 45 5.13 -6.20 -27.49
CA LYS A 45 4.66 -7.58 -27.69
C LYS A 45 3.88 -8.16 -26.52
N SER A 46 3.77 -7.42 -25.41
CA SER A 46 3.13 -7.88 -24.16
C SER A 46 3.79 -9.12 -23.54
N GLU A 47 5.09 -9.30 -23.77
CA GLU A 47 5.93 -10.36 -23.25
C GLU A 47 6.54 -9.95 -21.90
N LEU A 48 5.70 -9.62 -20.93
CA LEU A 48 6.13 -9.13 -19.62
C LEU A 48 5.38 -9.81 -18.48
N ASN A 49 6.08 -9.88 -17.34
CA ASN A 49 5.54 -10.38 -16.09
C ASN A 49 5.50 -9.24 -15.05
N VAL A 50 4.44 -9.21 -14.25
CA VAL A 50 4.32 -8.33 -13.10
C VAL A 50 4.65 -9.14 -11.85
N ILE A 51 5.73 -8.75 -11.17
CA ILE A 51 6.12 -9.35 -9.89
C ILE A 51 5.01 -9.08 -8.87
N ASN A 52 4.57 -10.14 -8.20
CA ASN A 52 3.52 -10.06 -7.19
C ASN A 52 4.12 -9.86 -5.79
N ASN A 53 3.94 -8.67 -5.23
CA ASN A 53 4.34 -8.29 -3.88
C ASN A 53 3.14 -8.23 -2.92
N ASN A 54 1.97 -8.71 -3.32
CA ASN A 54 0.74 -8.54 -2.55
C ASN A 54 0.82 -9.13 -1.15
N ILE A 55 1.38 -10.34 -0.97
CA ILE A 55 1.57 -10.93 0.38
C ILE A 55 2.30 -9.97 1.31
N ARG A 56 3.43 -9.41 0.85
CA ARG A 56 4.25 -8.52 1.68
C ARG A 56 3.50 -7.23 2.03
N LEU A 57 2.77 -6.68 1.07
CA LEU A 57 2.00 -5.45 1.25
C LEU A 57 0.78 -5.67 2.16
N LEU A 58 0.07 -6.79 1.99
CA LEU A 58 -1.04 -7.19 2.85
C LEU A 58 -0.57 -7.50 4.27
N ALA A 59 0.54 -8.23 4.42
CA ALA A 59 1.12 -8.50 5.73
C ALA A 59 1.49 -7.21 6.50
N ARG A 60 1.93 -6.15 5.79
CA ARG A 60 2.13 -4.83 6.41
C ARG A 60 0.81 -4.23 6.90
N PHE A 61 -0.26 -4.33 6.12
CA PHE A 61 -1.60 -3.89 6.53
C PHE A 61 -2.07 -4.69 7.77
N ASP A 62 -2.03 -6.02 7.72
CA ASP A 62 -2.47 -6.89 8.82
C ASP A 62 -1.71 -6.62 10.11
N PHE A 63 -0.39 -6.46 10.02
CA PHE A 63 0.44 -6.11 11.17
C PHE A 63 -0.01 -4.79 11.83
N LEU A 64 -0.23 -3.75 11.03
CA LEU A 64 -0.67 -2.45 11.54
C LEU A 64 -2.10 -2.49 12.06
N PHE A 65 -2.95 -3.31 11.42
CA PHE A 65 -4.33 -3.51 11.82
C PHE A 65 -4.44 -4.22 13.18
N GLU A 66 -3.64 -5.26 13.42
CA GLU A 66 -3.58 -5.94 14.72
C GLU A 66 -3.02 -5.04 15.83
N LEU A 67 -2.02 -4.21 15.52
CA LEU A 67 -1.56 -3.17 16.45
C LEU A 67 -2.66 -2.17 16.78
N TYR A 68 -3.38 -1.68 15.76
CA TYR A 68 -4.52 -0.78 15.94
C TYR A 68 -5.59 -1.42 16.85
N LYS A 69 -6.01 -2.65 16.60
CA LYS A 69 -6.99 -3.36 17.46
C LYS A 69 -6.53 -3.43 18.91
N LYS A 70 -5.27 -3.81 19.13
CA LYS A 70 -4.70 -3.93 20.47
C LYS A 70 -4.72 -2.59 21.20
N GLU A 71 -4.35 -1.52 20.54
CA GLU A 71 -4.31 -0.18 21.13
C GLU A 71 -5.72 0.39 21.33
N ASN A 72 -6.63 0.18 20.38
CA ASN A 72 -8.02 0.58 20.51
C ASN A 72 -8.69 -0.09 21.71
N ASN A 73 -8.43 -1.39 21.93
CA ASN A 73 -8.90 -2.11 23.11
C ASN A 73 -8.35 -1.53 24.42
N LYS A 74 -7.10 -1.06 24.45
CA LYS A 74 -6.55 -0.37 25.63
C LYS A 74 -7.23 0.98 25.83
N TYR A 75 -7.42 1.76 24.77
CA TYR A 75 -8.14 3.02 24.80
C TYR A 75 -9.55 2.83 25.40
N LEU A 76 -10.33 1.89 24.87
CA LEU A 76 -11.68 1.56 25.36
C LEU A 76 -11.67 1.18 26.85
N LYS A 77 -10.68 0.40 27.31
CA LYS A 77 -10.51 0.02 28.74
C LYS A 77 -10.04 1.17 29.64
N SER A 78 -9.43 2.20 29.06
CA SER A 78 -8.87 3.36 29.76
C SER A 78 -9.81 4.57 29.81
N LYS A 79 -10.93 4.52 29.11
CA LYS A 79 -11.93 5.60 29.05
C LYS A 79 -12.38 6.01 30.46
N GLY A 80 -12.21 7.28 30.82
CA GLY A 80 -12.54 7.83 32.14
C GLY A 80 -11.52 7.54 33.25
N LYS A 81 -10.35 6.94 32.97
CA LYS A 81 -9.33 6.63 33.98
C LYS A 81 -8.17 7.63 33.93
N ILE A 82 -7.99 8.39 35.01
CA ILE A 82 -6.80 9.23 35.23
C ILE A 82 -5.79 8.42 36.05
N LYS A 83 -4.58 8.18 35.52
CA LYS A 83 -3.48 7.64 36.32
C LYS A 83 -2.57 8.78 36.80
N ARG A 84 -2.17 8.70 38.06
CA ARG A 84 -1.11 9.55 38.61
C ARG A 84 0.21 8.82 38.38
N ASP A 85 1.12 9.43 37.64
CA ASP A 85 2.47 8.90 37.47
C ASP A 85 3.43 9.73 38.31
N LYS A 86 4.09 9.09 39.29
CA LYS A 86 5.12 9.72 40.12
C LYS A 86 6.48 9.38 39.50
N THR A 87 6.89 10.14 38.50
CA THR A 87 8.24 9.97 37.91
C THR A 87 8.87 11.32 37.58
N SER A 88 9.70 11.80 38.50
CA SER A 88 10.86 12.67 38.27
C SER A 88 11.60 12.85 39.60
N SER A 89 12.83 12.36 39.70
CA SER A 89 13.70 12.45 40.89
C SER A 89 14.42 13.80 41.03
N ILE A 90 14.20 14.75 40.12
CA ILE A 90 14.93 16.03 40.09
C ILE A 90 14.04 17.21 40.50
N THR A 91 12.73 17.10 40.31
CA THR A 91 11.74 18.05 40.81
C THR A 91 10.50 17.27 41.20
N ASN A 92 9.99 17.45 42.42
CA ASN A 92 8.77 16.84 42.95
C ASN A 92 7.50 17.34 42.21
N ALA A 93 7.51 17.35 40.88
CA ALA A 93 6.38 17.67 40.03
C ALA A 93 5.57 16.39 39.79
N ILE A 94 4.31 16.39 40.23
CA ILE A 94 3.36 15.32 39.91
C ILE A 94 2.97 15.48 38.43
N LYS A 95 3.36 14.52 37.59
CA LYS A 95 2.93 14.50 36.20
C LYS A 95 1.57 13.78 36.12
N PHE A 96 0.52 14.54 35.80
CA PHE A 96 -0.76 13.96 35.46
C PHE A 96 -0.71 13.52 33.99
N VAL A 97 -0.53 12.22 33.75
CA VAL A 97 -0.66 11.67 32.40
C VAL A 97 -2.11 11.30 32.20
N ASN A 98 -2.78 12.00 31.29
CA ASN A 98 -4.08 11.58 30.80
C ASN A 98 -3.88 10.34 29.91
N VAL A 99 -4.01 9.15 30.53
CA VAL A 99 -3.81 7.86 29.86
C VAL A 99 -4.81 7.65 28.74
N GLU A 100 -6.05 8.12 28.91
CA GLU A 100 -7.07 8.09 27.87
C GLU A 100 -6.63 8.90 26.64
N PHE A 101 -6.15 10.13 26.85
CA PHE A 101 -5.64 10.97 25.75
C PHE A 101 -4.47 10.29 25.03
N THR A 102 -3.53 9.72 25.78
CA THR A 102 -2.34 9.07 25.21
C THR A 102 -2.71 7.84 24.38
N ASN A 103 -3.56 6.96 24.92
CA ASN A 103 -4.04 5.77 24.21
C ASN A 103 -4.85 6.15 22.97
N LYS A 104 -5.69 7.20 23.06
CA LYS A 104 -6.46 7.71 21.91
C LYS A 104 -5.55 8.19 20.77
N GLN A 105 -4.49 8.95 21.07
CA GLN A 105 -3.55 9.42 20.07
C GLN A 105 -2.81 8.26 19.39
N GLN A 106 -2.35 7.27 20.16
CA GLN A 106 -1.68 6.10 19.62
C GLN A 106 -2.62 5.29 18.70
N THR A 107 -3.88 5.09 19.11
CA THR A 107 -4.91 4.47 18.27
C THR A 107 -5.09 5.20 16.94
N ILE A 108 -5.15 6.53 16.96
CA ILE A 108 -5.29 7.35 15.74
C ILE A 108 -4.08 7.18 14.82
N TRP A 109 -2.85 7.23 15.35
CA TRP A 109 -1.63 7.05 14.55
C TRP A 109 -1.57 5.68 13.88
N LEU A 110 -1.96 4.63 14.62
CA LEU A 110 -2.01 3.27 14.09
C LEU A 110 -3.10 3.12 13.04
N ALA A 111 -4.27 3.72 13.25
CA ALA A 111 -5.35 3.70 12.26
C ALA A 111 -4.93 4.38 10.96
N ILE A 112 -4.28 5.55 11.03
CA ILE A 112 -3.75 6.25 9.85
C ILE A 112 -2.72 5.38 9.12
N SER A 113 -1.80 4.77 9.86
CA SER A 113 -0.77 3.89 9.28
C SER A 113 -1.38 2.66 8.60
N CYS A 114 -2.42 2.09 9.22
CA CYS A 114 -3.19 0.98 8.67
C CYS A 114 -3.86 1.37 7.35
N ILE A 115 -4.52 2.53 7.30
CA ILE A 115 -5.19 3.03 6.10
C ILE A 115 -4.19 3.32 4.98
N ASP A 116 -3.03 3.91 5.29
CA ASP A 116 -1.95 4.11 4.32
C ASP A 116 -1.44 2.79 3.74
N ALA A 117 -1.24 1.77 4.60
CA ALA A 117 -0.85 0.44 4.16
C ALA A 117 -1.91 -0.23 3.27
N PHE A 118 -3.19 -0.06 3.57
CA PHE A 118 -4.29 -0.53 2.72
C PHE A 118 -4.23 0.10 1.32
N PHE A 119 -4.05 1.42 1.22
CA PHE A 119 -3.94 2.07 -0.09
C PHE A 119 -2.67 1.62 -0.83
N SER A 120 -1.55 1.47 -0.13
CA SER A 120 -0.31 0.95 -0.73
C SER A 120 -0.47 -0.48 -1.27
N TRP A 121 -1.19 -1.36 -0.57
CA TRP A 121 -1.49 -2.71 -1.03
C TRP A 121 -2.44 -2.70 -2.23
N THR A 122 -3.52 -1.93 -2.16
CA THR A 122 -4.52 -1.88 -3.23
C THR A 122 -4.00 -1.27 -4.53
N GLU A 123 -3.07 -0.30 -4.49
CA GLU A 123 -2.36 0.19 -5.69
C GLU A 123 -1.72 -0.96 -6.48
N HIS A 124 -1.12 -1.92 -5.78
CA HIS A 124 -0.48 -3.07 -6.39
C HIS A 124 -1.50 -4.13 -6.79
N LEU A 125 -2.43 -4.46 -5.89
CA LEU A 125 -3.49 -5.43 -6.12
C LEU A 125 -4.27 -5.14 -7.40
N PHE A 126 -4.69 -3.89 -7.61
CA PHE A 126 -5.53 -3.55 -8.75
C PHE A 126 -4.86 -3.74 -10.10
N ILE A 127 -3.53 -3.63 -10.19
CA ILE A 127 -2.80 -3.98 -11.41
C ILE A 127 -2.93 -5.49 -11.69
N HIS A 128 -2.75 -6.32 -10.65
CA HIS A 128 -2.91 -7.75 -10.79
C HIS A 128 -4.35 -8.15 -11.11
N LEU A 129 -5.35 -7.54 -10.46
CA LEU A 129 -6.76 -7.81 -10.73
C LEU A 129 -7.16 -7.37 -12.15
N ALA A 130 -6.63 -6.26 -12.65
CA ALA A 130 -6.88 -5.82 -14.02
C ALA A 130 -6.38 -6.85 -15.05
N ILE A 131 -5.23 -7.47 -14.80
CA ILE A 131 -4.67 -8.47 -15.73
C ILE A 131 -5.33 -9.84 -15.54
N VAL A 132 -5.40 -10.33 -14.31
CA VAL A 132 -5.84 -11.71 -14.01
C VAL A 132 -7.37 -11.82 -14.01
N GLY A 133 -8.06 -10.84 -13.43
CA GLY A 133 -9.52 -10.84 -13.31
C GLY A 133 -10.24 -10.13 -14.46
N GLN A 134 -9.67 -9.05 -15.00
CA GLN A 134 -10.25 -8.30 -16.14
C GLN A 134 -9.56 -8.58 -17.48
N TYR A 135 -8.61 -9.52 -17.51
CA TYR A 135 -7.94 -9.99 -18.72
C TYR A 135 -7.23 -8.89 -19.52
N LEU A 136 -6.75 -7.83 -18.84
CA LEU A 136 -5.93 -6.80 -19.46
C LEU A 136 -4.62 -7.42 -19.97
N SER A 137 -4.48 -7.51 -21.29
CA SER A 137 -3.41 -8.27 -21.94
C SER A 137 -2.39 -7.44 -22.72
N ASN A 138 -2.57 -6.11 -22.78
CA ASN A 138 -1.70 -5.23 -23.56
C ASN A 138 -0.64 -4.56 -22.69
N GLY A 139 0.64 -4.78 -23.01
CA GLY A 139 1.77 -4.30 -22.22
C GLY A 139 1.79 -2.78 -22.08
N ASN A 140 1.56 -2.04 -23.16
CA ASN A 140 1.50 -0.57 -23.13
C ASN A 140 0.37 -0.05 -22.25
N LYS A 141 -0.79 -0.72 -22.23
CA LYS A 141 -1.89 -0.34 -21.33
C LYS A 141 -1.55 -0.64 -19.87
N VAL A 142 -0.89 -1.77 -19.58
CA VAL A 142 -0.45 -2.11 -18.23
C VAL A 142 0.58 -1.11 -17.71
N THR A 143 1.60 -0.77 -18.51
CA THR A 143 2.64 0.20 -18.11
C THR A 143 2.05 1.59 -17.89
N THR A 144 1.10 2.01 -18.73
CA THR A 144 0.35 3.26 -18.51
C THR A 144 -0.43 3.19 -17.20
N LEU A 145 -1.21 2.13 -17.00
CA LEU A 145 -2.02 1.94 -15.80
C LEU A 145 -1.19 1.94 -14.50
N MET A 146 0.04 1.43 -14.52
CA MET A 146 0.94 1.47 -13.36
C MET A 146 1.27 2.91 -12.91
N LEU A 147 1.34 3.86 -13.84
CA LEU A 147 1.65 5.27 -13.59
C LEU A 147 0.43 6.11 -13.22
N GLU A 148 -0.77 5.59 -13.49
CA GLU A 148 -2.02 6.27 -13.19
C GLU A 148 -2.29 6.37 -11.68
N ASP A 149 -3.29 7.17 -11.32
CA ASP A 149 -3.74 7.23 -9.94
C ASP A 149 -4.51 5.97 -9.50
N TRP A 150 -4.73 5.86 -8.20
CA TRP A 150 -5.48 4.76 -7.60
C TRP A 150 -6.90 4.61 -8.11
N GLN A 151 -7.56 5.71 -8.47
CA GLN A 151 -8.96 5.70 -8.87
C GLN A 151 -9.10 5.05 -10.24
N THR A 152 -8.18 5.36 -11.14
CA THR A 152 -8.05 4.71 -12.45
C THR A 152 -7.68 3.24 -12.29
N LYS A 153 -6.74 2.91 -11.39
CA LYS A 153 -6.40 1.51 -11.07
C LYS A 153 -7.58 0.72 -10.51
N PHE A 154 -8.33 1.30 -9.57
CA PHE A 154 -9.54 0.70 -9.02
C PHE A 154 -10.51 0.33 -10.15
N LYS A 155 -10.82 1.28 -11.03
CA LYS A 155 -11.75 1.05 -12.15
C LYS A 155 -11.24 0.00 -13.14
N ALA A 156 -9.93 -0.11 -13.32
CA ALA A 156 -9.34 -1.12 -14.19
C ALA A 156 -9.33 -2.52 -13.55
N GLY A 157 -9.18 -2.62 -12.23
CA GLY A 157 -9.10 -3.88 -11.50
C GLY A 157 -10.46 -4.45 -11.08
N ILE A 158 -11.48 -3.61 -10.95
CA ILE A 158 -12.82 -4.00 -10.49
C ILE A 158 -13.79 -4.03 -11.69
N PRO A 159 -14.49 -5.15 -11.95
CA PRO A 159 -15.44 -5.23 -13.05
C PRO A 159 -16.64 -4.30 -12.85
N ASP A 160 -17.04 -3.59 -13.91
CA ASP A 160 -18.20 -2.67 -13.92
C ASP A 160 -19.52 -3.35 -13.48
N THR A 161 -19.62 -4.67 -13.61
CA THR A 161 -20.78 -5.46 -13.17
C THR A 161 -20.89 -5.57 -11.65
N SER A 162 -19.82 -5.30 -10.91
CA SER A 162 -19.74 -5.48 -9.45
C SER A 162 -20.24 -4.24 -8.71
N LYS A 163 -21.56 -4.02 -8.75
CA LYS A 163 -22.23 -2.88 -8.09
C LYS A 163 -21.83 -2.73 -6.61
N ASP A 164 -21.71 -3.84 -5.90
CA ASP A 164 -21.36 -3.85 -4.47
C ASP A 164 -19.96 -3.27 -4.25
N LEU A 165 -18.96 -3.66 -5.06
CA LEU A 165 -17.61 -3.12 -4.97
C LEU A 165 -17.55 -1.63 -5.35
N HIS A 166 -18.30 -1.23 -6.38
CA HIS A 166 -18.40 0.18 -6.77
C HIS A 166 -19.07 1.06 -5.72
N SER A 167 -19.91 0.50 -4.84
CA SER A 167 -20.53 1.26 -3.74
C SER A 167 -19.49 1.84 -2.78
N TYR A 168 -18.38 1.11 -2.54
CA TYR A 168 -17.29 1.55 -1.66
C TYR A 168 -16.41 2.66 -2.27
N PHE A 169 -16.45 2.86 -3.60
CA PHE A 169 -15.48 3.69 -4.31
C PHE A 169 -15.41 5.13 -3.78
N ASN A 170 -16.56 5.79 -3.65
CA ASN A 170 -16.62 7.18 -3.20
C ASN A 170 -16.20 7.32 -1.73
N GLU A 171 -16.56 6.35 -0.89
CA GLU A 171 -16.24 6.35 0.53
C GLU A 171 -14.74 6.13 0.77
N LEU A 172 -14.12 5.20 0.03
CA LEU A 172 -12.67 4.97 0.09
C LEU A 172 -11.88 6.21 -0.39
N ILE A 173 -12.32 6.88 -1.45
CA ILE A 173 -11.70 8.15 -1.88
C ILE A 173 -11.82 9.21 -0.79
N ALA A 174 -12.99 9.33 -0.17
CA ALA A 174 -13.20 10.28 0.92
C ALA A 174 -12.24 10.00 2.08
N ILE A 175 -12.07 8.74 2.49
CA ILE A 175 -11.11 8.33 3.53
C ILE A 175 -9.68 8.70 3.15
N ARG A 176 -9.24 8.36 1.92
CA ARG A 176 -7.87 8.68 1.46
C ARG A 176 -7.60 10.18 1.52
N GLN A 177 -8.56 10.99 1.10
CA GLN A 177 -8.45 12.44 1.14
C GLN A 177 -8.42 12.97 2.58
N GLN A 178 -9.24 12.42 3.47
CA GLN A 178 -9.26 12.79 4.89
C GLN A 178 -7.91 12.50 5.56
N VAL A 179 -7.34 11.31 5.35
CA VAL A 179 -6.03 10.93 5.90
C VAL A 179 -4.93 11.85 5.38
N ARG A 180 -4.88 12.09 4.06
CA ARG A 180 -3.89 13.01 3.47
C ARG A 180 -4.02 14.42 4.03
N ASN A 181 -5.23 14.94 4.17
CA ASN A 181 -5.47 16.26 4.76
C ASN A 181 -5.04 16.31 6.23
N PHE A 182 -5.34 15.25 7.00
CA PHE A 182 -4.97 15.16 8.41
C PHE A 182 -3.45 15.20 8.61
N ILE A 183 -2.70 14.45 7.80
CA ILE A 183 -1.23 14.39 7.86
C ILE A 183 -0.59 15.66 7.29
N ALA A 184 -0.97 16.08 6.08
CA ALA A 184 -0.31 17.15 5.34
C ALA A 184 -0.47 18.53 5.99
N HIS A 185 -1.54 18.72 6.75
CA HIS A 185 -1.75 19.97 7.48
C HIS A 185 -1.17 19.93 8.89
N GLY A 186 -0.28 19.01 9.26
CA GLY A 186 0.41 19.02 10.56
C GLY A 186 -0.53 19.05 11.77
N ALA A 187 -1.69 18.39 11.67
CA ALA A 187 -2.80 18.46 12.62
C ALA A 187 -3.48 19.85 12.79
N TYR A 188 -3.23 20.81 11.90
CA TYR A 188 -3.98 22.09 11.85
C TYR A 188 -5.41 21.92 11.30
N GLY A 189 -5.75 20.74 10.76
CA GLY A 189 -7.02 20.47 10.10
C GLY A 189 -7.19 21.28 8.81
N LYS A 190 -8.25 20.99 8.05
CA LYS A 190 -8.58 21.71 6.80
C LYS A 190 -8.90 23.20 7.02
N ASP A 191 -9.20 23.58 8.27
CA ASP A 191 -9.76 24.89 8.62
C ASP A 191 -8.98 25.61 9.75
N GLY A 192 -7.68 25.32 9.90
CA GLY A 192 -6.82 26.04 10.83
C GLY A 192 -7.26 25.95 12.29
N ALA A 193 -7.83 24.83 12.72
CA ALA A 193 -8.40 24.64 14.04
C ALA A 193 -7.36 24.27 15.12
N ALA A 194 -6.13 24.76 14.95
CA ALA A 194 -5.05 24.64 15.94
C ALA A 194 -5.00 25.82 16.92
N PHE A 195 -5.94 26.76 16.84
CA PHE A 195 -5.93 27.95 17.69
C PHE A 195 -6.86 27.76 18.89
N TYR A 196 -6.39 28.15 20.05
CA TYR A 196 -7.23 28.43 21.22
C TYR A 196 -7.21 29.94 21.44
N PHE A 197 -8.36 30.54 21.75
CA PHE A 197 -8.39 31.87 22.33
C PHE A 197 -8.69 31.77 23.83
N HIS A 198 -8.15 32.69 24.61
CA HIS A 198 -8.43 32.77 26.03
C HIS A 198 -9.70 33.61 26.24
N SER A 199 -10.73 33.00 26.82
CA SER A 199 -11.91 33.69 27.33
C SER A 199 -11.80 33.82 28.86
N ASN A 200 -12.68 34.61 29.48
CA ASN A 200 -12.78 34.69 30.94
C ASN A 200 -13.20 33.36 31.61
N THR A 201 -13.60 32.34 30.84
CA THR A 201 -13.97 31.02 31.33
C THR A 201 -12.93 29.93 31.01
N GLY A 202 -11.85 30.27 30.30
CA GLY A 202 -10.75 29.35 29.98
C GLY A 202 -10.28 29.45 28.52
N ALA A 203 -9.38 28.55 28.13
CA ALA A 203 -8.96 28.42 26.73
C ALA A 203 -10.07 27.73 25.92
N VAL A 204 -10.60 28.41 24.91
CA VAL A 204 -11.65 27.92 24.03
C VAL A 204 -11.06 27.70 22.64
N PRO A 205 -11.23 26.50 22.04
CA PRO A 205 -10.71 26.22 20.71
C PRO A 205 -11.46 27.05 19.65
N VAL A 206 -10.75 27.50 18.62
CA VAL A 206 -11.26 28.31 17.51
C VAL A 206 -10.78 27.76 16.18
N LYS A 207 -11.72 27.65 15.25
CA LYS A 207 -11.49 27.34 13.84
C LYS A 207 -11.40 28.64 13.04
N MET A 208 -10.43 28.77 12.14
CA MET A 208 -10.30 29.91 11.22
C MET A 208 -10.88 29.54 9.86
N ASP A 209 -12.10 29.99 9.57
CA ASP A 209 -12.70 29.79 8.25
C ASP A 209 -12.06 30.75 7.24
N TYR A 210 -11.23 30.23 6.34
CA TYR A 210 -10.58 30.99 5.27
C TYR A 210 -11.53 31.41 4.13
N LYS A 211 -12.85 31.27 4.29
CA LYS A 211 -13.83 31.79 3.32
C LYS A 211 -14.03 33.29 3.54
N LYS A 212 -13.65 34.11 2.54
CA LYS A 212 -13.94 35.56 2.49
C LYS A 212 -15.46 35.79 2.53
N GLY A 213 -16.04 35.98 3.72
CA GLY A 213 -17.45 36.34 3.87
C GLY A 213 -18.05 36.09 5.25
N LYS A 214 -18.15 37.17 6.04
CA LYS A 214 -19.00 37.40 7.24
C LYS A 214 -18.80 36.59 8.53
N LYS A 215 -18.13 35.44 8.58
CA LYS A 215 -17.70 34.83 9.86
C LYS A 215 -16.27 34.30 9.73
N LYS A 216 -15.32 34.95 10.41
CA LYS A 216 -13.88 34.59 10.38
C LYS A 216 -13.54 33.44 11.33
N PHE A 217 -14.43 33.12 12.28
CA PHE A 217 -14.17 32.15 13.34
C PHE A 217 -15.40 31.29 13.62
N SER A 218 -15.18 29.99 13.83
CA SER A 218 -16.18 28.99 14.25
C SER A 218 -15.71 28.29 15.53
N LEU A 219 -16.67 27.93 16.40
CA LEU A 219 -16.44 27.18 17.65
C LEU A 219 -16.77 25.68 17.50
N GLU A 220 -17.27 25.24 16.34
CA GLU A 220 -17.57 23.83 16.07
C GLU A 220 -16.29 23.12 15.60
N LEU A 221 -15.79 22.20 16.43
CA LEU A 221 -14.66 21.32 16.10
C LEU A 221 -15.15 19.97 15.61
N ASP A 222 -15.44 19.84 14.31
CA ASP A 222 -15.48 18.53 13.64
C ASP A 222 -14.07 18.15 13.15
N LEU A 223 -13.12 18.08 14.09
CA LEU A 223 -11.73 17.70 13.82
C LEU A 223 -11.45 16.20 13.98
N THR A 224 -12.47 15.42 14.34
CA THR A 224 -12.27 13.99 14.59
C THR A 224 -12.36 13.21 13.29
N PHE A 225 -11.20 12.82 12.76
CA PHE A 225 -11.11 11.74 11.80
C PHE A 225 -11.80 10.50 12.38
N ASN A 226 -12.92 10.07 11.81
CA ASN A 226 -13.65 8.89 12.25
C ASN A 226 -12.95 7.64 11.72
N TYR A 227 -11.87 7.26 12.41
CA TYR A 227 -11.05 6.13 12.05
C TYR A 227 -11.77 4.79 12.25
N GLU A 228 -12.77 4.72 13.13
CA GLU A 228 -13.51 3.48 13.41
C GLU A 228 -14.34 3.07 12.19
N ASP A 229 -15.12 4.01 11.65
CA ASP A 229 -15.91 3.77 10.44
C ASP A 229 -15.01 3.54 9.22
N ALA A 230 -13.90 4.27 9.11
CA ALA A 230 -12.96 4.10 8.01
C ALA A 230 -12.32 2.69 7.99
N ILE A 231 -11.88 2.21 9.16
CA ILE A 231 -11.30 0.87 9.30
C ILE A 231 -12.36 -0.20 9.03
N LYS A 232 -13.58 -0.02 9.53
CA LYS A 232 -14.69 -0.95 9.28
C LYS A 232 -15.00 -1.05 7.78
N LEU A 233 -15.11 0.08 7.08
CA LEU A 233 -15.34 0.12 5.63
C LEU A 233 -14.25 -0.64 4.87
N ILE A 234 -12.98 -0.46 5.26
CA ILE A 234 -11.85 -1.20 4.66
C ILE A 234 -12.00 -2.70 4.87
N GLN A 235 -12.36 -3.15 6.08
CA GLN A 235 -12.58 -4.56 6.34
C GLN A 235 -13.74 -5.13 5.52
N ASP A 236 -14.85 -4.39 5.45
CA ASP A 236 -16.03 -4.81 4.68
C ASP A 236 -15.71 -4.89 3.17
N PHE A 237 -14.92 -3.94 2.65
CA PHE A 237 -14.42 -3.96 1.28
C PHE A 237 -13.49 -5.16 1.01
N ILE A 238 -12.51 -5.44 1.89
CA ILE A 238 -11.62 -6.60 1.77
C ILE A 238 -12.42 -7.89 1.76
N ASN A 239 -13.35 -8.04 2.71
CA ASN A 239 -14.22 -9.20 2.79
C ASN A 239 -15.09 -9.37 1.53
N THR A 240 -15.54 -8.27 0.92
CA THR A 240 -16.29 -8.28 -0.34
C THR A 240 -15.42 -8.69 -1.53
N LEU A 241 -14.14 -8.28 -1.55
CA LEU A 241 -13.19 -8.74 -2.57
C LEU A 241 -12.93 -10.26 -2.47
N GLU A 242 -12.72 -10.76 -1.26
CA GLU A 242 -12.36 -12.16 -1.00
C GLU A 242 -13.51 -13.13 -1.22
N ASN A 243 -14.75 -12.73 -0.93
CA ASN A 243 -15.92 -13.60 -1.00
C ASN A 243 -16.88 -13.24 -2.15
N GLY A 244 -16.47 -12.34 -3.04
CA GLY A 244 -17.32 -11.82 -4.11
C GLY A 244 -16.91 -12.32 -5.50
N SER A 245 -17.22 -11.52 -6.52
CA SER A 245 -16.92 -11.78 -7.93
C SER A 245 -15.42 -11.90 -8.25
N LEU A 246 -14.55 -11.50 -7.32
CA LEU A 246 -13.10 -11.50 -7.46
C LEU A 246 -12.40 -12.53 -6.57
N GLU A 247 -13.12 -13.50 -5.98
CA GLU A 247 -12.54 -14.54 -5.12
C GLU A 247 -11.35 -15.25 -5.78
N LEU A 248 -11.50 -15.76 -7.01
CA LEU A 248 -10.42 -16.52 -7.67
C LEU A 248 -9.20 -15.65 -8.03
N PRO A 249 -9.35 -14.46 -8.62
CA PRO A 249 -8.25 -13.50 -8.76
C PRO A 249 -7.58 -13.12 -7.42
N MET A 250 -8.36 -12.99 -6.34
CA MET A 250 -7.83 -12.74 -5.00
C MET A 250 -7.00 -13.93 -4.50
N LEU A 251 -7.47 -15.16 -4.67
CA LEU A 251 -6.70 -16.36 -4.33
C LEU A 251 -5.38 -16.43 -5.10
N TYR A 252 -5.39 -16.12 -6.40
CA TYR A 252 -4.18 -16.07 -7.22
C TYR A 252 -3.15 -15.11 -6.65
N THR A 253 -3.60 -13.90 -6.33
CA THR A 253 -2.71 -12.80 -5.93
C THR A 253 -2.24 -12.91 -4.48
N GLN A 254 -3.09 -13.40 -3.57
CA GLN A 254 -2.79 -13.45 -2.14
C GLN A 254 -2.29 -14.83 -1.71
N LYS A 255 -3.04 -15.91 -1.99
CA LYS A 255 -2.75 -17.24 -1.43
C LYS A 255 -1.58 -17.90 -2.16
N TYR A 256 -1.60 -17.91 -3.48
CA TYR A 256 -0.54 -18.52 -4.29
C TYR A 256 0.61 -17.54 -4.58
N ALA A 257 0.37 -16.23 -4.45
CA ALA A 257 1.37 -15.17 -4.66
C ALA A 257 2.14 -15.28 -5.98
N LEU A 258 1.47 -15.79 -7.01
CA LEU A 258 2.09 -16.02 -8.30
C LEU A 258 2.33 -14.68 -9.00
N PRO A 259 3.46 -14.52 -9.71
CA PRO A 259 3.67 -13.39 -10.60
C PRO A 259 2.64 -13.45 -11.73
N THR A 260 2.16 -12.29 -12.15
CA THR A 260 1.19 -12.22 -13.24
C THR A 260 1.90 -12.22 -14.57
N VAL A 261 1.59 -13.18 -15.43
CA VAL A 261 2.17 -13.37 -16.76
C VAL A 261 1.23 -12.77 -17.79
N LEU A 262 1.63 -11.70 -18.46
CA LEU A 262 0.70 -10.93 -19.30
C LEU A 262 0.23 -11.72 -20.54
N SER A 263 1.09 -12.58 -21.09
CA SER A 263 0.73 -13.44 -22.22
C SER A 263 -0.41 -14.42 -21.88
N PHE A 264 -0.56 -14.81 -20.61
CA PHE A 264 -1.67 -15.67 -20.15
C PHE A 264 -3.03 -14.96 -20.16
N ALA A 265 -3.04 -13.62 -20.10
CA ALA A 265 -4.26 -12.85 -20.33
C ALA A 265 -4.60 -12.82 -21.82
N SER A 266 -3.59 -12.69 -22.70
CA SER A 266 -3.80 -12.57 -24.15
C SER A 266 -4.33 -13.85 -24.81
N ASN A 267 -3.92 -15.02 -24.33
CA ASN A 267 -4.28 -16.32 -24.89
C ASN A 267 -5.51 -16.95 -24.21
N GLY A 268 -6.18 -16.23 -23.29
CA GLY A 268 -7.36 -16.72 -22.58
C GLY A 268 -7.07 -17.75 -21.48
N PHE A 269 -5.81 -17.99 -21.13
CA PHE A 269 -5.43 -18.94 -20.09
C PHE A 269 -6.03 -18.58 -18.73
N TYR A 270 -5.93 -17.31 -18.32
CA TYR A 270 -6.58 -16.85 -17.09
C TYR A 270 -8.10 -17.00 -17.15
N GLN A 271 -8.72 -16.62 -18.27
CA GLN A 271 -10.17 -16.70 -18.41
C GLN A 271 -10.69 -18.13 -18.28
N THR A 272 -9.95 -19.11 -18.82
CA THR A 272 -10.31 -20.53 -18.73
C THR A 272 -10.09 -21.06 -17.32
N ALA A 273 -8.99 -20.66 -16.67
CA ALA A 273 -8.68 -21.07 -15.31
C ALA A 273 -9.67 -20.50 -14.27
N MET A 274 -10.24 -19.32 -14.50
CA MET A 274 -11.11 -18.60 -13.55
C MET A 274 -12.61 -18.95 -13.68
N ILE A 275 -12.95 -20.06 -14.37
CA ILE A 275 -14.34 -20.52 -14.51
C ILE A 275 -14.86 -21.11 -13.19
N ASP A 276 -14.03 -21.91 -12.54
CA ASP A 276 -14.37 -22.60 -11.30
C ASP A 276 -13.11 -22.85 -10.46
N LYS A 277 -13.32 -23.16 -9.18
CA LYS A 277 -12.24 -23.34 -8.22
C LYS A 277 -11.29 -24.49 -8.54
N ASN A 278 -11.78 -25.61 -9.07
CA ASN A 278 -10.91 -26.76 -9.36
C ASN A 278 -10.00 -26.45 -10.55
N SER A 279 -10.57 -25.86 -11.60
CA SER A 279 -9.80 -25.39 -12.77
C SER A 279 -8.74 -24.37 -12.36
N PHE A 280 -9.10 -23.48 -11.43
CA PHE A 280 -8.20 -22.48 -10.89
C PHE A 280 -7.05 -23.11 -10.08
N GLU A 281 -7.34 -24.03 -9.15
CA GLU A 281 -6.33 -24.69 -8.32
C GLU A 281 -5.34 -25.50 -9.17
N ALA A 282 -5.83 -26.27 -10.15
CA ALA A 282 -4.97 -27.00 -11.09
C ALA A 282 -4.05 -26.06 -11.90
N CYS A 283 -4.58 -24.90 -12.31
CA CYS A 283 -3.81 -23.86 -12.98
C CYS A 283 -2.73 -23.26 -12.08
N ALA A 284 -3.07 -22.93 -10.83
CA ALA A 284 -2.14 -22.35 -9.87
C ALA A 284 -1.00 -23.32 -9.54
N ASP A 285 -1.31 -24.60 -9.35
CA ASP A 285 -0.32 -25.66 -9.12
C ASP A 285 0.61 -25.84 -10.32
N TYR A 286 0.05 -25.83 -11.54
CA TYR A 286 0.83 -25.91 -12.77
C TYR A 286 1.81 -24.74 -12.90
N ILE A 287 1.35 -23.50 -12.69
CA ILE A 287 2.21 -22.32 -12.74
C ILE A 287 3.29 -22.38 -11.66
N SER A 288 2.92 -22.76 -10.43
CA SER A 288 3.88 -22.89 -9.32
C SER A 288 4.99 -23.86 -9.68
N LYS A 289 4.62 -25.03 -10.20
CA LYS A 289 5.59 -26.03 -10.66
C LYS A 289 6.50 -25.50 -11.77
N LEU A 290 5.97 -24.76 -12.76
CA LEU A 290 6.81 -24.17 -13.80
C LEU A 290 7.87 -23.22 -13.24
N PHE A 291 7.52 -22.42 -12.23
CA PHE A 291 8.48 -21.53 -11.59
C PHE A 291 9.51 -22.27 -10.74
N ASP A 292 9.09 -23.32 -10.02
CA ASP A 292 9.99 -24.18 -9.27
C ASP A 292 10.97 -24.91 -10.19
N ASP A 293 10.48 -25.49 -11.30
CA ASP A 293 11.29 -26.16 -12.32
C ASP A 293 12.26 -25.17 -13.00
N ALA A 294 11.84 -23.94 -13.28
CA ALA A 294 12.70 -22.91 -13.86
C ALA A 294 13.77 -22.39 -12.86
N GLY A 295 13.48 -22.41 -11.57
CA GLY A 295 14.43 -22.05 -10.51
C GLY A 295 15.43 -23.16 -10.18
N ASN A 296 15.02 -24.41 -10.40
CA ASN A 296 15.89 -25.57 -10.26
C ASN A 296 16.77 -25.72 -11.50
N MET A 297 18.00 -25.21 -11.46
CA MET A 297 18.94 -25.25 -12.60
C MET A 297 19.57 -26.66 -12.83
N ASP A 298 19.01 -27.72 -12.25
CA ASP A 298 19.48 -29.10 -12.37
C ASP A 298 18.96 -29.84 -13.62
N TRP A 299 18.39 -29.12 -14.61
CA TRP A 299 17.98 -29.67 -15.92
C TRP A 299 18.94 -29.32 -17.05
#